data_AF-A0AAU5MCA5-F1
#
_entry.id   AF-A0AAU5MCA5-F1
#
_cell.length_a   1.000
_cell.length_b   1.000
_cell.length_c   1.000
_cell.angle_alpha   90.00
_cell.angle_beta   90.00
_cell.angle_gamma   90.00
#
_symmetry.space_group_name_H-M   'P 1'
#
loop_
_entity.id
_entity.type
_entity.pdbx_description
1 polymer ?
#
loop_
_entity_poly.entity_id
_entity_poly.type
_entity_poly.pdbx_seq_one_letter_code
_entity_poly.pdbx_strand_id
1 'polypeptide(L)'
;MFGIGPLELVVIAIVAVLVFGPDRLPEFARTAGRLLRQVRQMVNNAQNDLRSELGPEFADLELQDLNPKNFVRKHLLDPMDDDEKPVSEFTDSAPERLPAGQRPPYDPEST
;
A
#
# COMPACT_ATOMS: atom_id res chain seq x y z
N MET A 1 14.88 -2.05 0.02
CA MET A 1 15.85 -2.90 0.73
C MET A 1 15.34 -4.33 0.94
N PHE A 2 14.87 -5.00 -0.12
CA PHE A 2 14.73 -6.46 -0.15
C PHE A 2 15.01 -6.92 -1.58
N GLY A 3 16.24 -7.37 -1.82
CA GLY A 3 16.69 -7.89 -3.11
C GLY A 3 16.40 -9.39 -3.20
N ILE A 4 15.12 -9.77 -3.14
CA ILE A 4 14.72 -11.16 -3.34
C ILE A 4 14.59 -11.37 -4.84
N GLY A 5 15.59 -12.01 -5.43
CA GLY A 5 15.55 -12.44 -6.82
C GLY A 5 14.85 -13.79 -6.98
N PRO A 6 14.65 -14.24 -8.23
CA PRO A 6 14.09 -15.55 -8.52
C PRO A 6 14.88 -16.70 -7.87
N LEU A 7 16.21 -16.55 -7.76
CA LEU A 7 17.09 -17.57 -7.22
C LEU A 7 16.93 -17.69 -5.69
N GLU A 8 16.87 -16.58 -4.98
CA GLU A 8 16.61 -16.55 -3.54
C GLU A 8 15.26 -17.17 -3.20
N LEU A 9 14.23 -16.95 -4.03
CA LEU A 9 12.92 -17.56 -3.87
C LEU A 9 12.99 -19.10 -3.97
N VAL A 10 13.78 -19.63 -4.92
CA VAL A 10 14.01 -21.08 -5.04
C VAL A 10 14.71 -21.65 -3.81
N VAL A 11 15.72 -20.95 -3.27
CA VAL A 11 16.41 -21.38 -2.04
C VAL A 11 15.43 -21.44 -0.87
N ILE A 12 14.57 -20.42 -0.71
CA ILE A 12 13.54 -20.40 0.33
C ILE A 12 12.57 -21.57 0.14
N ALA A 13 12.15 -21.85 -1.10
CA ALA A 13 11.24 -22.96 -1.39
C ALA A 13 11.86 -24.31 -1.02
N ILE A 14 13.15 -24.53 -1.31
CA ILE A 14 13.87 -25.74 -0.93
C ILE A 14 13.94 -25.87 0.59
N VAL A 15 14.30 -24.80 1.31
CA VAL A 15 14.34 -24.80 2.78
C VAL A 15 12.96 -25.11 3.37
N ALA A 16 11.90 -24.50 2.84
CA ALA A 16 10.53 -24.78 3.28
C ALA A 16 10.16 -26.26 3.05
N VAL A 17 10.53 -26.84 1.92
CA VAL A 17 10.32 -28.27 1.63
C VAL A 17 11.10 -29.15 2.60
N LEU A 18 12.32 -28.79 2.98
CA LEU A 18 13.11 -29.57 3.95
C LEU A 18 12.52 -29.50 5.37
N VAL A 19 12.02 -28.34 5.78
CA VAL A 19 11.48 -28.13 7.13
C VAL A 19 10.10 -28.78 7.29
N PHE A 20 9.20 -28.56 6.34
CA PHE A 20 7.82 -29.02 6.42
C PHE A 20 7.57 -30.36 5.72
N GLY A 21 8.41 -30.72 4.75
CA GLY A 21 8.27 -31.88 3.88
C GLY A 21 7.59 -31.56 2.55
N PRO A 22 8.00 -32.21 1.44
CA PRO A 22 7.45 -31.97 0.10
C PRO A 22 5.97 -32.36 -0.02
N ASP A 23 5.52 -33.33 0.79
CA ASP A 23 4.14 -33.81 0.75
C ASP A 23 3.17 -32.91 1.56
N ARG A 24 3.68 -32.25 2.60
CA ARG A 24 2.87 -31.42 3.52
C ARG A 24 2.64 -30.01 3.01
N LEU A 25 3.64 -29.41 2.36
CA LEU A 25 3.53 -28.07 1.77
C LEU A 25 2.30 -27.89 0.84
N PRO A 26 2.04 -28.78 -0.14
CA PRO A 26 0.88 -28.63 -1.01
C PRO A 26 -0.44 -28.85 -0.26
N GLU A 27 -0.46 -29.67 0.79
CA GLU A 27 -1.62 -29.88 1.66
C GLU A 27 -1.97 -28.58 2.41
N PHE A 28 -0.98 -27.91 3.00
CA PHE A 28 -1.15 -26.61 3.65
C PHE A 28 -1.57 -25.51 2.68
N ALA A 29 -0.92 -25.44 1.50
CA ALA A 29 -1.27 -24.45 0.47
C ALA A 29 -2.72 -24.62 -0.02
N ARG A 30 -3.17 -25.87 -0.23
CA ARG A 30 -4.57 -26.17 -0.59
C ARG A 30 -5.55 -25.73 0.50
N THR A 31 -5.20 -25.98 1.76
CA THR A 31 -6.05 -25.62 2.91
C THR A 31 -6.17 -24.11 3.05
N ALA A 32 -5.04 -23.39 3.03
CA ALA A 32 -5.00 -21.94 3.03
C ALA A 32 -5.78 -21.35 1.84
N GLY A 33 -5.61 -21.92 0.64
CA GLY A 33 -6.35 -21.50 -0.55
C GLY A 33 -7.86 -21.67 -0.43
N ARG A 34 -8.34 -22.78 0.17
CA ARG A 34 -9.76 -22.99 0.45
C ARG A 34 -10.29 -21.97 1.44
N LEU A 35 -9.57 -21.71 2.52
CA LEU A 35 -9.93 -20.70 3.51
C LEU A 35 -10.02 -19.31 2.88
N LEU A 36 -9.00 -18.90 2.12
CA LEU A 36 -9.02 -17.62 1.39
C LEU A 36 -10.20 -17.50 0.43
N ARG A 37 -10.55 -18.60 -0.27
CA ARG A 37 -11.70 -18.60 -1.17
C ARG A 37 -13.03 -18.47 -0.42
N GLN A 38 -13.17 -19.12 0.73
CA GLN A 38 -14.35 -18.99 1.58
C GLN A 38 -14.49 -17.57 2.13
N VAL A 39 -13.40 -16.97 2.62
CA VAL A 39 -13.39 -15.58 3.08
C VAL A 39 -13.79 -14.64 1.93
N ARG A 40 -13.19 -14.80 0.75
CA ARG A 40 -13.54 -13.98 -0.43
C ARG A 40 -15.02 -14.12 -0.81
N GLN A 41 -15.57 -15.32 -0.73
CA GLN A 41 -16.99 -15.56 -1.02
C GLN A 41 -17.89 -14.90 0.03
N MET A 42 -17.53 -14.99 1.31
CA MET A 42 -18.27 -14.32 2.40
C MET A 42 -18.25 -12.79 2.23
N VAL A 43 -17.09 -12.22 1.93
CA VAL A 43 -16.93 -10.78 1.67
C VAL A 43 -17.77 -10.33 0.47
N ASN A 44 -17.76 -11.09 -0.62
CA ASN A 44 -18.58 -10.79 -1.80
C ASN A 44 -20.08 -10.88 -1.50
N ASN A 45 -20.52 -11.88 -0.74
CA ASN A 45 -21.92 -12.03 -0.37
C ASN A 45 -22.38 -10.88 0.53
N ALA A 46 -21.59 -10.53 1.55
CA ALA A 46 -21.87 -9.40 2.42
C ALA A 46 -21.97 -8.08 1.64
N GLN A 47 -21.09 -7.84 0.66
CA GLN A 47 -21.20 -6.68 -0.22
C GLN A 47 -22.50 -6.67 -1.03
N ASN A 48 -22.91 -7.84 -1.56
CA ASN A 48 -24.15 -7.96 -2.32
C ASN A 48 -25.38 -7.70 -1.44
N ASP A 49 -25.38 -8.21 -0.22
CA ASP A 49 -26.46 -8.01 0.76
C ASP A 49 -26.57 -6.52 1.14
N LEU A 50 -25.44 -5.88 1.46
CA LEU A 50 -25.35 -4.43 1.73
C LEU A 50 -25.81 -3.59 0.53
N ARG A 51 -25.42 -3.95 -0.69
CA ARG A 51 -25.87 -3.29 -1.94
C ARG A 51 -27.37 -3.44 -2.14
N SER A 52 -27.95 -4.56 -1.71
CA SER A 52 -29.39 -4.82 -1.83
C SER A 52 -30.24 -4.08 -0.80
N GLU A 53 -29.71 -3.85 0.41
CA GLU A 53 -30.42 -3.21 1.51
C GLU A 53 -30.28 -1.68 1.54
N LEU A 54 -29.09 -1.16 1.20
CA LEU A 54 -28.80 0.28 1.29
C LEU A 54 -28.92 1.01 -0.05
N GLY A 55 -29.16 0.26 -1.15
CA GLY A 55 -29.26 0.81 -2.49
C GLY A 55 -27.89 1.12 -3.12
N PRO A 56 -27.85 1.35 -4.44
CA PRO A 56 -26.60 1.49 -5.21
C PRO A 56 -25.74 2.69 -4.79
N GLU A 57 -26.27 3.68 -4.05
CA GLU A 57 -25.54 4.89 -3.65
C GLU A 57 -24.46 4.67 -2.58
N PHE A 58 -24.53 3.59 -1.78
CA PHE A 58 -23.51 3.28 -0.76
C PHE A 58 -22.53 2.19 -1.21
N ALA A 59 -22.71 1.66 -2.42
CA ALA A 59 -21.96 0.50 -2.92
C ALA A 59 -20.61 0.85 -3.56
N ASP A 60 -20.32 2.14 -3.72
CA ASP A 60 -19.06 2.68 -4.24
C ASP A 60 -18.11 3.15 -3.14
N LEU A 61 -18.56 3.13 -1.88
CA LEU A 61 -17.69 3.33 -0.73
C LEU A 61 -16.95 2.01 -0.46
N GLU A 62 -15.61 2.05 -0.47
CA GLU A 62 -14.71 1.15 0.28
C GLU A 62 -13.94 -0.01 -0.40
N LEU A 63 -13.99 -0.31 -1.71
CA LEU A 63 -13.16 -1.43 -2.22
C LEU A 63 -12.20 -1.13 -3.37
N GLN A 64 -12.51 -0.13 -4.21
CA GLN A 64 -11.58 0.29 -5.26
C GLN A 64 -10.55 1.33 -4.76
N ASP A 65 -10.80 1.91 -3.59
CA ASP A 65 -9.99 2.97 -2.96
C ASP A 65 -9.09 2.51 -1.80
N LEU A 66 -9.17 1.26 -1.37
CA LEU A 66 -8.24 0.69 -0.38
C LEU A 66 -6.85 0.39 -0.95
N ASN A 67 -6.57 0.81 -2.19
CA ASN A 67 -5.21 0.92 -2.67
C ASN A 67 -4.77 2.36 -2.44
N PRO A 68 -3.97 2.66 -1.39
CA PRO A 68 -3.64 4.02 -1.00
C PRO A 68 -3.00 4.80 -2.16
N LYS A 69 -2.32 4.10 -3.08
CA LYS A 69 -1.78 4.69 -4.31
C LYS A 69 -2.84 5.23 -5.28
N ASN A 70 -3.98 4.57 -5.41
CA ASN A 70 -5.03 4.99 -6.35
C ASN A 70 -5.89 6.12 -5.75
N PHE A 71 -6.16 6.07 -4.44
CA PHE A 71 -6.85 7.13 -3.70
C PHE A 71 -6.07 8.45 -3.70
N VAL A 72 -4.77 8.38 -3.37
CA VAL A 72 -3.82 9.50 -3.43
C VAL A 72 -3.75 10.06 -4.85
N ARG A 73 -3.71 9.19 -5.87
CA ARG A 73 -3.69 9.63 -7.28
C ARG A 73 -4.96 10.41 -7.66
N LYS A 74 -6.14 9.91 -7.30
CA LYS A 74 -7.42 10.61 -7.58
C LYS A 74 -7.62 11.87 -6.74
N HIS A 75 -7.15 11.92 -5.50
CA HIS A 75 -7.37 13.09 -4.63
C HIS A 75 -6.27 14.16 -4.72
N LEU A 76 -5.10 13.85 -5.30
CA LEU A 76 -4.00 14.81 -5.46
C LEU A 76 -3.72 15.21 -6.91
N LEU A 77 -4.12 14.43 -7.93
CA LEU A 77 -3.82 14.74 -9.34
C LEU A 77 -5.04 15.18 -10.17
N ASP A 78 -6.27 14.77 -9.82
CA ASP A 78 -7.49 15.23 -10.53
C ASP A 78 -7.92 16.69 -10.25
N PRO A 79 -7.49 17.42 -9.20
CA PRO A 79 -7.80 18.84 -9.11
C PRO A 79 -6.86 19.75 -9.94
N MET A 80 -5.98 19.20 -10.79
CA MET A 80 -4.92 19.99 -11.45
C MET A 80 -4.90 19.95 -12.99
N ASP A 81 -5.92 19.39 -13.65
CA ASP A 81 -6.01 19.46 -15.12
C ASP A 81 -6.71 20.74 -15.64
N ASP A 82 -7.12 21.66 -14.76
CA ASP A 82 -7.39 23.06 -15.11
C ASP A 82 -6.31 23.95 -14.48
N ASP A 83 -5.62 24.72 -15.33
CA ASP A 83 -4.65 25.79 -15.05
C ASP A 83 -3.15 25.42 -14.91
N GLU A 84 -2.48 25.50 -16.06
CA GLU A 84 -1.14 26.07 -16.29
C GLU A 84 -0.20 26.31 -15.07
N LYS A 85 0.87 25.49 -14.94
CA LYS A 85 2.31 25.88 -14.86
C LYS A 85 3.20 24.71 -14.36
N PRO A 86 4.47 24.59 -14.81
CA PRO A 86 5.34 23.48 -14.43
C PRO A 86 5.89 23.70 -13.01
N VAL A 87 5.37 22.96 -12.03
CA VAL A 87 5.91 22.94 -10.67
C VAL A 87 6.87 21.76 -10.53
N SER A 88 8.13 22.01 -10.88
CA SER A 88 9.26 21.19 -10.47
C SER A 88 9.62 21.53 -9.01
N GLU A 89 8.82 21.12 -8.03
CA GLU A 89 9.11 21.52 -6.65
C GLU A 89 8.62 20.53 -5.58
N PHE A 90 8.92 19.24 -5.74
CA PHE A 90 8.91 18.28 -4.62
C PHE A 90 9.98 17.20 -4.80
N THR A 91 11.20 17.64 -5.09
CA THR A 91 12.39 16.90 -4.69
C THR A 91 13.16 17.78 -3.73
N ASP A 92 13.57 17.16 -2.63
CA ASP A 92 14.57 17.64 -1.67
C ASP A 92 14.05 18.32 -0.40
N SER A 93 13.42 17.53 0.47
CA SER A 93 13.46 17.78 1.91
C SER A 93 14.85 17.42 2.45
N ALA A 94 15.86 18.21 2.08
CA ALA A 94 17.12 18.31 2.80
C ALA A 94 17.10 19.67 3.53
N PRO A 95 17.35 19.73 4.85
CA PRO A 95 17.39 21.03 5.54
C PRO A 95 18.53 21.85 4.94
N GLU A 96 18.18 23.02 4.43
CA GLU A 96 19.10 23.97 3.82
C GLU A 96 20.23 24.29 4.80
N ARG A 97 21.43 23.80 4.51
CA ARG A 97 22.61 24.07 5.36
C ARG A 97 22.94 25.54 5.23
N LEU A 98 22.87 26.26 6.34
CA LEU A 98 23.27 27.67 6.41
C LEU A 98 24.69 27.85 5.83
N PRO A 99 24.92 28.86 4.99
CA PRO A 99 26.24 29.12 4.41
C PRO A 99 27.27 29.40 5.51
N ALA A 100 28.51 28.96 5.29
CA ALA A 100 29.57 28.99 6.30
C ALA A 100 29.79 30.42 6.83
N GLY A 101 29.57 30.61 8.13
CA GLY A 101 29.74 31.88 8.83
C GLY A 101 28.45 32.56 9.28
N GLN A 102 27.27 32.07 8.89
CA GLN A 102 26.00 32.55 9.45
C GLN A 102 25.64 31.78 10.72
N ARG A 103 25.30 32.52 11.78
CA ARG A 103 24.75 31.94 13.01
C ARG A 103 23.22 31.87 12.85
N PRO A 104 22.58 30.78 13.29
CA PRO A 104 21.13 30.72 13.29
C PRO A 104 20.56 31.85 14.15
N PRO A 105 19.38 32.38 13.80
CA PRO A 105 18.74 33.44 14.57
C PRO A 105 18.51 32.97 16.02
N TYR A 106 18.97 33.76 16.98
CA TYR A 106 18.74 33.51 18.41
C TYR A 106 17.43 34.19 18.81
N ASP A 107 16.54 33.44 19.47
CA ASP A 107 15.29 33.95 20.02
C ASP A 107 15.52 34.42 21.48
N PRO A 108 15.48 35.74 21.75
CA PRO A 108 15.71 36.28 23.09
C PRO A 108 14.53 36.09 24.05
N GLU A 109 13.38 35.61 23.58
CA GLU A 109 12.18 35.41 24.41
C GLU A 109 12.13 34.01 25.04
N SER A 110 13.16 33.17 24.84
CA SER A 110 13.24 31.86 25.48
C SER A 110 13.77 32.00 26.93
N THR A 111 12.86 32.22 27.90
CA THR A 111 13.10 32.12 29.35
C THR A 111 12.33 30.97 29.96
#